data_AF-A0A925MSW5-F1
#
_entry.id   AF-A0A925MSW5-F1
#
_cell.length_a   1.000
_cell.length_b   1.000
_cell.length_c   1.000
_cell.angle_alpha   90.00
_cell.angle_beta   90.00
_cell.angle_gamma   90.00
#
_symmetry.space_group_name_H-M   'P 1'
#
loop_
_entity.id
_entity.type
_entity.pdbx_description
1 polymer ?
#
loop_
_entity_poly.entity_id
_entity_poly.type
_entity_poly.pdbx_seq_one_letter_code
_entity_poly.pdbx_strand_id
1 'polypeptide(L)'
;LAFGSSSGPPMLPVLYNNHYQIVQSKDTVVILVEMVHDARVVRIGGKHGPVGLGKWMGDSIGRWEGDTLVVETTNFEEQQTFRGSTPNMKVTERFTRAGPDTLNYRFTIEDAEAFTRPFTGEMPFHLTNEQIYEYACHEGNYALPGILAGGREDDKKPPANK
;
A
#
# COMPACT_ATOMS: atom_id res chain seq x y z
N LEU A 1 -1.61 7.66 -3.13
CA LEU A 1 -1.20 6.26 -2.96
C LEU A 1 0.28 6.21 -2.74
N ALA A 2 0.68 5.46 -1.73
CA ALA A 2 2.05 5.19 -1.39
C ALA A 2 2.82 4.54 -2.56
N PHE A 3 4.15 4.68 -2.58
CA PHE A 3 4.96 4.08 -3.64
C PHE A 3 4.97 2.56 -3.51
N GLY A 4 5.08 1.89 -4.65
CA GLY A 4 5.13 0.43 -4.72
C GLY A 4 3.86 -0.21 -4.15
N SER A 5 4.01 -1.44 -3.65
CA SER A 5 2.92 -2.24 -3.11
C SER A 5 2.89 -2.11 -1.59
N SER A 6 2.79 -0.88 -1.07
CA SER A 6 2.86 -0.63 0.37
C SER A 6 1.48 -0.61 1.03
N SER A 7 0.50 0.06 0.43
CA SER A 7 -0.87 0.19 0.96
C SER A 7 -1.89 -0.79 0.37
N GLY A 8 -1.77 -1.08 -0.92
CA GLY A 8 -2.53 -2.15 -1.57
C GLY A 8 -1.97 -3.52 -1.25
N PRO A 9 -2.80 -4.58 -1.30
CA PRO A 9 -2.30 -5.95 -1.25
C PRO A 9 -1.54 -6.32 -2.55
N PRO A 10 -0.43 -7.05 -2.46
CA PRO A 10 0.26 -7.44 -1.23
C PRO A 10 1.02 -6.26 -0.60
N MET A 11 1.09 -6.21 0.73
CA MET A 11 1.86 -5.20 1.46
C MET A 11 3.33 -5.63 1.54
N LEU A 12 4.18 -4.96 0.76
CA LEU A 12 5.59 -5.23 0.61
C LEU A 12 6.41 -4.06 1.16
N PRO A 13 7.58 -4.33 1.77
CA PRO A 13 8.49 -3.29 2.16
C PRO A 13 9.00 -2.54 0.92
N VAL A 14 8.99 -1.21 1.02
CA VAL A 14 9.55 -0.26 0.06
C VAL A 14 10.76 0.45 0.67
N LEU A 15 11.21 1.53 0.04
CA LEU A 15 12.49 2.18 0.37
C LEU A 15 12.54 2.73 1.81
N TYR A 16 11.43 3.22 2.35
CA TYR A 16 11.30 3.83 3.68
C TYR A 16 9.81 3.92 4.12
N ASN A 17 9.55 4.29 5.38
CA ASN A 17 8.21 4.46 5.97
C ASN A 17 7.31 3.22 5.83
N ASN A 18 7.85 2.07 6.25
CA ASN A 18 7.23 0.75 6.13
C ASN A 18 6.40 0.34 7.37
N HIS A 19 6.13 1.26 8.30
CA HIS A 19 5.30 0.92 9.46
C HIS A 19 3.82 0.83 9.09
N TYR A 20 3.15 -0.11 9.75
CA TYR A 20 1.71 -0.33 9.65
C TYR A 20 1.08 -0.19 11.03
N GLN A 21 -0.03 0.54 11.11
CA GLN A 21 -0.89 0.52 12.28
C GLN A 21 -2.17 -0.22 11.93
N ILE A 22 -2.42 -1.33 12.62
CA ILE A 22 -3.60 -2.17 12.43
C ILE A 22 -4.56 -1.93 13.59
N VAL A 23 -5.69 -1.31 13.29
CA VAL A 23 -6.75 -1.00 14.26
C VAL A 23 -7.94 -1.90 13.98
N GLN A 24 -8.41 -2.62 14.99
CA GLN A 24 -9.49 -3.60 14.83
C GLN A 24 -10.72 -3.16 15.64
N SER A 25 -11.88 -3.40 15.06
CA SER A 25 -13.19 -3.30 15.70
C SER A 25 -13.96 -4.60 15.49
N LYS A 26 -15.21 -4.68 15.95
CA LYS A 26 -16.02 -5.89 15.81
C LYS A 26 -16.28 -6.27 14.34
N ASP A 27 -16.47 -5.28 13.48
CA ASP A 27 -16.92 -5.48 12.09
C ASP A 27 -15.90 -5.01 11.04
N THR A 28 -14.80 -4.38 11.47
CA THR A 28 -13.89 -3.70 10.56
C THR A 28 -12.46 -3.76 11.10
N VAL A 29 -11.49 -3.98 10.21
CA VAL A 29 -10.06 -3.80 10.46
C VAL A 29 -9.54 -2.70 9.55
N VAL A 30 -8.89 -1.70 10.11
CA VAL A 30 -8.23 -0.62 9.37
C VAL A 30 -6.73 -0.85 9.42
N ILE A 31 -6.09 -0.80 8.26
CA ILE A 31 -4.63 -0.83 8.13
C ILE A 31 -4.21 0.55 7.64
N LEU A 32 -3.57 1.31 8.51
CA LEU A 32 -2.96 2.58 8.20
C LEU A 32 -1.50 2.36 7.83
N VAL A 33 -1.10 2.84 6.65
CA VAL A 33 0.28 2.79 6.18
C VAL A 33 0.97 4.11 6.50
N GLU A 34 2.16 4.06 7.07
CA GLU A 34 2.94 5.26 7.39
C GLU A 34 3.21 6.12 6.15
N MET A 35 3.66 5.49 5.05
CA MET A 35 3.84 6.18 3.78
C MET A 35 2.51 6.71 3.22
N VAL A 36 2.42 8.03 3.02
CA VAL A 36 1.27 8.74 2.42
C VAL A 36 -0.04 8.63 3.25
N HIS A 37 -0.04 7.95 4.40
CA HIS A 37 -1.21 7.75 5.28
C HIS A 37 -2.43 7.13 4.58
N ASP A 38 -2.19 6.22 3.62
CA ASP A 38 -3.29 5.46 3.04
C ASP A 38 -3.95 4.59 4.13
N ALA A 39 -5.27 4.70 4.26
CA ALA A 39 -6.07 3.91 5.18
C ALA A 39 -6.87 2.85 4.41
N ARG A 40 -6.44 1.58 4.52
CA ARG A 40 -7.14 0.44 3.91
C ARG A 40 -8.16 -0.11 4.88
N VAL A 41 -9.43 -0.11 4.47
CA VAL A 41 -10.56 -0.63 5.27
C VAL A 41 -10.89 -2.05 4.85
N VAL A 42 -10.79 -2.99 5.79
CA VAL A 42 -11.15 -4.40 5.63
C VAL A 42 -12.44 -4.66 6.40
N ARG A 43 -13.52 -4.95 5.68
CA ARG A 43 -14.81 -5.30 6.32
C ARG A 43 -14.80 -6.76 6.76
N ILE A 44 -15.20 -7.06 7.99
CA ILE A 44 -15.28 -8.42 8.51
C ILE A 44 -16.64 -9.02 8.12
N GLY A 45 -16.60 -10.02 7.24
CA GLY A 45 -17.78 -10.66 6.66
C GLY A 45 -18.46 -9.82 5.57
N GLY A 46 -19.60 -10.34 5.08
CA GLY A 46 -20.34 -9.74 3.98
C GLY A 46 -19.87 -10.24 2.60
N LYS A 47 -20.16 -9.45 1.56
CA LYS A 47 -19.80 -9.74 0.18
C LYS A 47 -19.05 -8.56 -0.43
N HIS A 48 -18.27 -8.85 -1.46
CA HIS A 48 -17.68 -7.83 -2.32
C HIS A 48 -18.78 -6.99 -2.99
N GLY A 49 -18.43 -5.74 -3.28
CA GLY A 49 -19.26 -4.85 -4.09
C GLY A 49 -19.45 -5.37 -5.52
N PRO A 50 -20.29 -4.67 -6.30
CA PRO A 50 -20.49 -5.01 -7.71
C PRO A 50 -19.17 -4.94 -8.49
N VAL A 51 -18.99 -5.89 -9.39
CA VAL A 51 -17.83 -5.96 -10.30
C VAL A 51 -17.85 -4.75 -11.25
N GLY A 52 -16.68 -4.22 -11.59
CA GLY A 52 -16.52 -3.10 -12.52
C GLY A 52 -16.47 -1.72 -11.87
N LEU A 53 -16.71 -1.63 -10.55
CA LEU A 53 -16.37 -0.44 -9.76
C LEU A 53 -15.02 -0.68 -9.06
N GLY A 54 -13.95 -0.47 -9.82
CA GLY A 54 -12.58 -0.56 -9.33
C GLY A 54 -12.37 0.36 -8.13
N LYS A 55 -11.75 -0.18 -7.07
CA LYS A 55 -11.34 0.60 -5.91
C LYS A 55 -9.83 0.72 -5.90
N TRP A 56 -9.34 1.90 -5.53
CA TRP A 56 -7.95 2.05 -5.10
C TRP A 56 -7.70 1.13 -3.90
N MET A 57 -6.62 0.34 -3.95
CA MET A 57 -6.32 -0.76 -3.01
C MET A 57 -7.30 -1.95 -3.02
N GLY A 58 -8.28 -1.98 -3.93
CA GLY A 58 -9.27 -3.04 -4.05
C GLY A 58 -10.37 -3.01 -2.97
N ASP A 59 -11.31 -3.95 -3.07
CA ASP A 59 -12.37 -4.17 -2.08
C ASP A 59 -12.01 -5.36 -1.18
N SER A 60 -11.64 -5.09 0.08
CA SER A 60 -11.18 -6.10 1.02
C SER A 60 -12.30 -6.63 1.93
N ILE A 61 -12.46 -7.95 1.98
CA ILE A 61 -13.34 -8.68 2.91
C ILE A 61 -12.50 -9.62 3.77
N GLY A 62 -12.58 -9.43 5.08
CA GLY A 62 -11.92 -10.25 6.09
C GLY A 62 -12.86 -11.30 6.70
N ARG A 63 -12.27 -12.40 7.15
CA ARG A 63 -12.91 -13.38 8.04
C ARG A 63 -11.87 -13.97 8.98
N TRP A 64 -12.32 -14.44 10.15
CA TRP A 64 -11.45 -15.12 11.09
C TRP A 64 -11.49 -16.63 10.87
N GLU A 65 -10.32 -17.24 10.75
CA GLU A 65 -10.10 -18.68 10.75
C GLU A 65 -9.25 -19.02 11.98
N GLY A 66 -9.91 -19.31 13.10
CA GLY A 66 -9.22 -19.46 14.40
C GLY A 66 -8.60 -18.13 14.84
N ASP A 67 -7.28 -18.12 14.97
CA ASP A 67 -6.46 -16.96 15.33
C ASP A 67 -5.92 -16.16 14.12
N THR A 68 -6.29 -16.60 12.91
CA THR A 68 -5.81 -16.00 11.66
C THR A 68 -6.89 -15.10 11.05
N LEU A 69 -6.56 -13.84 10.77
CA LEU A 69 -7.38 -12.98 9.92
C LEU A 69 -7.05 -13.31 8.46
N VAL A 70 -8.04 -13.76 7.70
CA VAL A 70 -7.92 -14.00 6.27
C VAL A 70 -8.65 -12.91 5.51
N VAL A 71 -7.95 -12.21 4.63
CA VAL A 71 -8.50 -11.10 3.85
C VAL A 71 -8.45 -11.45 2.37
N GLU A 72 -9.61 -11.48 1.73
CA GLU A 72 -9.71 -11.57 0.28
C GLU A 72 -9.91 -10.16 -0.28
N THR A 73 -9.14 -9.79 -1.29
CA THR A 73 -9.28 -8.50 -1.98
C THR A 73 -9.39 -8.73 -3.48
N THR A 74 -10.39 -8.07 -4.08
CA THR A 74 -10.74 -8.10 -5.51
C THR A 74 -11.15 -6.69 -5.97
N ASN A 75 -11.68 -6.52 -7.19
CA ASN A 75 -12.20 -5.25 -7.71
C ASN A 75 -11.17 -4.11 -7.65
N PHE A 76 -9.96 -4.37 -8.14
CA PHE A 76 -8.90 -3.37 -8.20
C PHE A 76 -9.20 -2.33 -9.30
N GLU A 77 -8.80 -1.09 -9.06
CA GLU A 77 -8.74 -0.06 -10.10
C GLU A 77 -7.76 -0.46 -11.21
N GLU A 78 -8.05 -0.13 -12.46
CA GLU A 78 -7.24 -0.59 -13.62
C GLU A 78 -5.81 -0.06 -13.57
N GLN A 79 -5.63 1.12 -12.98
CA GLN A 79 -4.33 1.75 -12.79
C GLN A 79 -3.52 1.14 -11.63
N GLN A 80 -4.08 0.19 -10.87
CA GLN A 80 -3.41 -0.52 -9.78
C GLN A 80 -2.96 -1.90 -10.24
N THR A 81 -1.86 -1.94 -10.98
CA THR A 81 -1.23 -3.19 -11.39
C THR A 81 -0.16 -3.64 -10.40
N PHE A 82 -0.15 -4.92 -10.06
CA PHE A 82 0.93 -5.57 -9.34
C PHE A 82 1.77 -6.38 -10.32
N ARG A 83 2.95 -5.85 -10.68
CA ARG A 83 3.94 -6.55 -11.54
C ARG A 83 3.33 -7.12 -12.84
N GLY A 84 2.43 -6.38 -13.47
CA GLY A 84 1.77 -6.80 -14.70
C GLY A 84 0.44 -7.53 -14.50
N SER A 85 -0.08 -7.58 -13.27
CA SER A 85 -1.43 -8.09 -13.00
C SER A 85 -2.50 -7.28 -13.72
N THR A 86 -3.61 -7.93 -13.98
CA THR A 86 -4.86 -7.36 -14.49
C THR A 86 -5.73 -6.85 -13.33
N PRO A 87 -6.81 -6.11 -13.62
CA PRO A 87 -7.80 -5.70 -12.61
C PRO A 87 -8.59 -6.90 -12.03
N ASN A 88 -8.57 -8.05 -12.72
CA ASN A 88 -9.20 -9.30 -12.29
C ASN A 88 -8.38 -10.08 -11.26
N MET A 89 -7.20 -9.57 -10.88
CA MET A 89 -6.38 -10.16 -9.84
C MET A 89 -7.17 -10.31 -8.54
N LYS A 90 -7.01 -11.45 -7.90
CA LYS A 90 -7.45 -11.70 -6.53
C LYS A 90 -6.23 -11.87 -5.63
N VAL A 91 -6.24 -11.21 -4.48
CA VAL A 91 -5.22 -11.38 -3.45
C VAL A 91 -5.85 -11.93 -2.19
N THR A 92 -5.32 -13.04 -1.69
CA THR A 92 -5.71 -13.62 -0.40
C THR A 92 -4.57 -13.44 0.59
N GLU A 93 -4.78 -12.60 1.59
CA GLU A 93 -3.84 -12.33 2.67
C GLU A 93 -4.23 -13.11 3.94
N ARG A 94 -3.23 -13.50 4.73
CA ARG A 94 -3.38 -14.14 6.03
C ARG A 94 -2.49 -13.43 7.04
N PHE A 95 -3.08 -12.97 8.12
CA PHE A 95 -2.40 -12.33 9.24
C PHE A 95 -2.51 -13.25 10.44
N THR A 96 -1.40 -13.90 10.80
CA THR A 96 -1.37 -14.90 11.88
C THR A 96 -0.41 -14.44 12.96
N ARG A 97 -0.88 -14.36 14.22
CA ARG A 97 0.01 -14.00 15.33
C ARG A 97 0.97 -15.16 15.62
N ALA A 98 2.24 -15.01 15.26
CA ALA A 98 3.26 -16.04 15.41
C ALA A 98 3.99 -16.00 16.76
N GLY A 99 3.80 -14.92 17.54
CA GLY A 99 4.40 -14.75 18.85
C GLY A 99 3.93 -13.46 19.55
N PRO A 100 4.52 -13.08 20.69
CA PRO A 100 4.19 -11.84 21.39
C PRO A 100 4.43 -10.59 20.53
N ASP A 101 5.48 -10.59 19.71
CA ASP A 101 5.94 -9.40 18.96
C ASP A 101 6.03 -9.65 17.45
N THR A 102 5.47 -10.77 16.97
CA THR A 102 5.56 -11.17 15.56
C THR A 102 4.19 -11.52 14.99
N LEU A 103 3.86 -10.90 13.87
CA LEU A 103 2.71 -11.23 13.03
C LEU A 103 3.22 -11.77 11.69
N ASN A 104 2.92 -13.02 11.37
CA ASN A 104 3.24 -13.57 10.06
C ASN A 104 2.20 -13.09 9.04
N TYR A 105 2.68 -12.33 8.06
CA TYR A 105 1.90 -11.87 6.92
C TYR A 105 2.21 -12.77 5.72
N ARG A 106 1.22 -13.51 5.25
CA ARG A 106 1.29 -14.33 4.05
C ARG A 106 0.28 -13.82 3.04
N PHE A 107 0.63 -13.81 1.76
CA PHE A 107 -0.29 -13.46 0.69
C PHE A 107 -0.19 -14.48 -0.45
N THR A 108 -1.30 -14.71 -1.12
CA THR A 108 -1.38 -15.48 -2.37
C THR A 108 -2.02 -14.61 -3.43
N ILE A 109 -1.39 -14.57 -4.61
CA ILE A 109 -1.89 -13.85 -5.77
C ILE A 109 -2.41 -14.84 -6.80
N GLU A 110 -3.62 -14.58 -7.27
CA GLU A 110 -4.31 -15.35 -8.30
C GLU A 110 -4.72 -14.40 -9.43
N ASP A 111 -4.08 -14.55 -10.59
CA ASP A 111 -4.45 -13.86 -11.83
C ASP A 111 -4.02 -14.75 -13.00
N ALA A 112 -4.99 -15.45 -13.61
CA ALA A 112 -4.74 -16.40 -14.68
C ALA A 112 -4.46 -15.74 -16.04
N GLU A 113 -4.80 -14.46 -16.19
CA GLU A 113 -4.54 -13.69 -17.41
C GLU A 113 -3.09 -13.17 -17.41
N ALA A 114 -2.56 -12.80 -16.23
CA ALA A 114 -1.21 -12.29 -16.09
C ALA A 114 -0.15 -13.34 -15.72
N PHE A 115 -0.49 -14.35 -14.92
CA PHE A 115 0.46 -15.31 -14.37
C PHE A 115 0.13 -16.76 -14.73
N THR A 116 1.17 -17.58 -14.94
CA THR A 116 1.00 -18.99 -15.34
C THR A 116 0.47 -19.89 -14.22
N ARG A 117 0.59 -19.46 -12.96
CA ARG A 117 0.04 -20.13 -11.78
C ARG A 117 -0.04 -19.16 -10.60
N PRO A 118 -0.92 -19.41 -9.62
CA PRO A 118 -0.88 -18.71 -8.35
C PRO A 118 0.48 -18.84 -7.66
N PHE A 119 0.87 -17.80 -6.92
CA PHE A 119 2.08 -17.81 -6.11
C PHE A 119 1.84 -17.16 -4.77
N THR A 120 2.67 -17.53 -3.81
CA THR A 120 2.57 -17.10 -2.41
C THR A 120 3.87 -16.47 -1.96
N GLY A 121 3.78 -15.40 -1.19
CA GLY A 121 4.87 -14.80 -0.43
C GLY A 121 4.53 -14.76 1.05
N GLU A 122 5.55 -14.73 1.91
CA GLU A 122 5.39 -14.60 3.36
C GLU A 122 6.51 -13.72 3.91
N MET A 123 6.17 -12.89 4.88
CA MET A 123 7.12 -12.08 5.63
C MET A 123 6.62 -11.85 7.07
N PRO A 124 7.53 -11.82 8.05
CA PRO A 124 7.17 -11.44 9.41
C PRO A 124 7.04 -9.91 9.50
N PHE A 125 5.99 -9.45 10.18
CA PHE A 125 5.89 -8.10 10.71
C PHE A 125 6.28 -8.13 12.17
N HIS A 126 7.19 -7.24 12.55
CA HIS A 126 7.66 -7.10 13.92
C HIS A 126 6.95 -5.93 14.61
N LEU A 127 6.50 -6.16 15.83
CA LEU A 127 5.89 -5.12 16.65
C LEU A 127 6.93 -4.04 16.97
N THR A 128 6.53 -2.79 16.85
CA THR A 128 7.30 -1.64 17.32
C THR A 128 6.42 -0.78 18.24
N ASN A 129 7.04 -0.13 19.21
CA ASN A 129 6.39 0.86 20.07
C ASN A 129 6.57 2.29 19.55
N GLU A 130 7.16 2.45 18.36
CA GLU A 130 7.29 3.73 17.70
C GLU A 130 5.94 4.23 17.19
N GLN A 131 5.80 5.55 17.11
CA GLN A 131 4.61 6.18 16.57
C GLN A 131 4.74 6.33 15.05
N ILE A 132 3.63 6.16 14.32
CA ILE A 132 3.56 6.55 12.91
C ILE A 132 3.59 8.08 12.84
N TYR A 133 4.60 8.62 12.16
CA TYR A 133 4.79 10.04 11.93
C TYR A 133 4.25 10.48 10.59
N GLU A 134 4.11 11.80 10.42
CA GLU A 134 3.65 12.38 9.17
C GLU A 134 4.62 12.09 8.02
N TYR A 135 4.09 11.59 6.90
CA TYR A 135 4.76 11.55 5.62
C TYR A 135 4.86 12.93 4.94
N ALA A 136 5.90 13.69 5.29
CA ALA A 136 6.13 15.04 4.78
C ALA A 136 7.07 15.10 3.57
N CYS A 137 6.66 14.56 2.40
CA CYS A 137 7.49 14.60 1.18
C CYS A 137 7.75 16.02 0.62
N HIS A 138 6.89 16.99 0.97
CA HIS A 138 6.92 18.35 0.41
C HIS A 138 7.41 19.42 1.39
N GLU A 139 7.47 19.12 2.69
CA GLU A 139 7.95 20.10 3.66
C GLU A 139 9.46 20.32 3.49
N GLY A 140 9.86 21.57 3.30
CA GLY A 140 11.25 21.93 3.02
C GLY A 140 11.68 21.80 1.55
N ASN A 141 10.75 21.60 0.61
CA ASN A 141 11.09 21.66 -0.82
C ASN A 141 11.35 23.10 -1.28
N TYR A 142 12.62 23.51 -1.25
CA TYR A 142 13.10 24.81 -1.75
C TYR A 142 13.43 24.79 -3.25
N ALA A 143 13.13 23.72 -3.98
CA ALA A 143 13.52 23.58 -5.37
C ALA A 143 12.91 24.67 -6.24
N LEU A 144 11.62 24.99 -6.07
CA LEU A 144 10.97 26.03 -6.88
C LEU A 144 11.55 27.43 -6.59
N PRO A 145 11.70 27.89 -5.33
CA PRO A 145 12.46 29.11 -5.02
C PRO A 145 13.88 29.11 -5.58
N GLY A 146 14.61 27.98 -5.47
CA GLY A 146 15.98 27.83 -5.96
C GLY A 146 16.10 27.92 -7.48
N ILE A 147 15.20 27.27 -8.23
CA ILE A 147 15.12 27.32 -9.70
C ILE A 147 14.84 28.75 -10.16
N LEU A 148 13.88 29.43 -9.53
CA LEU A 148 13.54 30.82 -9.87
C LEU A 148 14.67 31.78 -9.52
N ALA A 149 15.37 31.56 -8.41
CA ALA A 149 16.55 32.35 -8.05
C ALA A 149 17.70 32.14 -9.06
N GLY A 150 17.95 30.90 -9.48
CA GLY A 150 18.93 30.59 -10.53
C GLY A 150 18.61 31.29 -11.86
N GLY A 151 17.34 31.24 -12.29
CA GLY A 151 16.90 31.97 -13.49
C GLY A 151 17.13 33.48 -13.40
N ARG A 152 16.88 34.09 -12.23
CA ARG A 152 17.17 35.52 -12.01
C ARG A 152 18.66 35.85 -12.05
N GLU A 153 19.53 34.93 -11.66
CA GLU A 153 20.98 35.12 -11.81
C GLU A 153 21.42 34.97 -13.27
N ASP A 154 20.78 34.08 -14.04
CA ASP A 154 21.05 33.96 -15.48
C ASP A 154 20.57 35.18 -16.27
N ASP A 155 19.42 35.76 -15.93
CA ASP A 155 18.91 36.99 -16.55
C ASP A 155 19.85 38.20 -16.40
N LYS A 156 20.70 38.20 -15.35
CA LYS A 156 21.71 39.26 -15.14
C LYS A 156 22.94 39.11 -16.02
N LYS A 157 23.18 37.93 -16.60
CA LYS A 157 24.36 37.69 -17.44
C LYS A 157 24.16 38.44 -18.77
N PRO A 158 25.19 39.16 -19.25
CA PRO A 158 25.11 39.76 -20.57
C PRO A 158 24.89 38.65 -21.63
N PRO A 159 24.18 38.94 -22.73
CA PRO A 159 23.95 37.96 -23.77
C PRO A 159 25.29 37.39 -24.25
N ALA A 160 25.39 36.07 -24.35
CA ALA A 160 26.58 35.42 -24.87
C ALA A 160 26.82 35.91 -26.30
N ASN A 161 27.99 36.51 -26.54
CA ASN A 161 28.41 36.91 -27.89
C ASN A 161 28.43 35.66 -28.78
N LYS A 162 27.60 35.67 -29.83
CA LYS A 162 27.64 34.69 -30.93
C LYS A 162 28.81 35.00 -31.87
#